data_AF-A0A4S4KGL1-F1
#
_entry.id   AF-A0A4S4KGL1-F1
#
_cell.length_a   1.000
_cell.length_b   1.000
_cell.length_c   1.000
_cell.angle_alpha   90.00
_cell.angle_beta   90.00
_cell.angle_gamma   90.00
#
_symmetry.space_group_name_H-M   'P 1'
#
loop_
_entity.id
_entity.type
_entity.pdbx_description
1 polymer ?
#
loop_
_entity_poly.entity_id
_entity_poly.type
_entity_poly.pdbx_seq_one_letter_code
_entity_poly.pdbx_strand_id
1 'polypeptide(L)'
;MMSPAELRVRRMEAANQRDTAEHEVVTDEAERQARLKLEKEMLRNQMMEEENRRKRELEEELRYAAVLRSAKEAREKREEEERRKVLEERRKVDRERRLQQTKRLQEWRDERAKQAEDVVRRKVEMRQHIQEERRSRPVLRNMAGGQHDCFDGWVTIQIHGSVTWRRRFCRVQGGHMRLFKDTRCTQPLDTVPISSVQKVKECSDGCEELEGLPFSFALDLSDGSSYSMFTDCEEEKELLMSLIIQIAKL
;
A
#
# COMPACT_ATOMS: atom_id res chain seq x y z
N MET A 1 -31.25 133.21 -48.36
CA MET A 1 -29.86 132.77 -48.06
C MET A 1 -29.69 132.91 -46.55
N MET A 2 -29.25 131.85 -45.85
CA MET A 2 -29.08 131.91 -44.38
C MET A 2 -27.80 132.66 -43.98
N SER A 3 -27.82 133.28 -42.79
CA SER A 3 -26.72 134.12 -42.27
C SER A 3 -25.55 133.27 -41.75
N PRO A 4 -24.28 133.71 -41.90
CA PRO A 4 -23.11 133.01 -41.37
C PRO A 4 -23.16 132.69 -39.86
N ALA A 5 -23.91 133.46 -39.07
CA ALA A 5 -24.10 133.22 -37.64
C ALA A 5 -25.04 132.02 -37.35
N GLU A 6 -26.10 131.87 -38.13
CA GLU A 6 -27.08 130.77 -38.00
C GLU A 6 -26.46 129.43 -38.38
N LEU A 7 -25.57 129.43 -39.38
CA LEU A 7 -24.77 128.25 -39.76
C LEU A 7 -23.79 127.81 -38.65
N ARG A 8 -23.32 128.73 -37.80
CA ARG A 8 -22.39 128.43 -36.70
C ARG A 8 -23.12 127.82 -35.51
N VAL A 9 -24.28 128.37 -35.13
CA VAL A 9 -25.14 127.81 -34.06
C VAL A 9 -25.58 126.40 -34.42
N ARG A 10 -26.07 126.19 -35.65
CA ARG A 10 -26.50 124.86 -36.12
C ARG A 10 -25.36 123.84 -36.18
N ARG A 11 -24.12 124.26 -36.44
CA ARG A 11 -22.94 123.37 -36.37
C ARG A 11 -22.60 122.99 -34.94
N MET A 12 -22.72 123.92 -34.00
CA MET A 12 -22.45 123.67 -32.59
C MET A 12 -23.50 122.75 -31.97
N GLU A 13 -24.78 122.94 -32.32
CA GLU A 13 -25.86 122.02 -31.95
C GLU A 13 -25.69 120.63 -32.57
N ALA A 14 -25.31 120.56 -33.85
CA ALA A 14 -25.04 119.29 -34.51
C ALA A 14 -23.79 118.58 -33.96
N ALA A 15 -22.78 119.32 -33.49
CA ALA A 15 -21.62 118.75 -32.80
C ALA A 15 -22.01 118.24 -31.42
N ASN A 16 -22.76 119.02 -30.64
CA ASN A 16 -23.22 118.60 -29.31
C ASN A 16 -24.17 117.40 -29.37
N GLN A 17 -25.04 117.32 -30.39
CA GLN A 17 -25.90 116.16 -30.63
C GLN A 17 -25.12 114.90 -31.04
N ARG A 18 -23.99 115.07 -31.75
CA ARG A 18 -23.09 113.96 -32.08
C ARG A 18 -22.34 113.49 -30.83
N ASP A 19 -21.82 114.41 -30.03
CA ASP A 19 -21.10 114.08 -28.79
C ASP A 19 -22.02 113.39 -27.77
N THR A 20 -23.27 113.83 -27.62
CA THR A 20 -24.25 113.14 -26.76
C THR A 20 -24.63 111.77 -27.29
N ALA A 21 -24.84 111.64 -28.61
CA ALA A 21 -25.15 110.35 -29.22
C ALA A 21 -23.95 109.38 -29.16
N GLU A 22 -22.73 109.86 -29.33
CA GLU A 22 -21.50 109.08 -29.16
C GLU A 22 -21.32 108.62 -27.70
N HIS A 23 -21.59 109.50 -26.73
CA HIS A 23 -21.53 109.14 -25.31
C HIS A 23 -22.61 108.12 -24.94
N GLU A 24 -23.85 108.27 -25.44
CA GLU A 24 -24.93 107.30 -25.24
C GLU A 24 -24.59 105.92 -25.84
N VAL A 25 -23.98 105.88 -27.03
CA VAL A 25 -23.51 104.63 -27.64
C VAL A 25 -22.43 103.96 -26.80
N VAL A 26 -21.47 104.73 -26.26
CA VAL A 26 -20.41 104.18 -25.39
C VAL A 26 -20.98 103.63 -24.07
N THR A 27 -21.96 104.31 -23.47
CA THR A 27 -22.62 103.81 -22.24
C THR A 27 -23.44 102.56 -22.50
N ASP A 28 -24.20 102.51 -23.59
CA ASP A 28 -25.00 101.33 -23.97
C ASP A 28 -24.12 100.13 -24.31
N GLU A 29 -23.01 100.34 -25.01
CA GLU A 29 -22.02 99.29 -25.27
C GLU A 29 -21.35 98.79 -23.99
N ALA A 30 -21.02 99.69 -23.05
CA ALA A 30 -20.45 99.32 -21.76
C ALA A 30 -21.45 98.51 -20.91
N GLU A 31 -22.72 98.90 -20.87
CA GLU A 31 -23.77 98.14 -20.20
C GLU A 31 -23.98 96.76 -20.83
N ARG A 32 -24.01 96.68 -22.17
CA ARG A 32 -24.11 95.41 -22.89
C ARG A 32 -22.93 94.50 -22.58
N GLN A 33 -21.71 95.03 -22.56
CA GLN A 33 -20.51 94.27 -22.20
C GLN A 33 -20.54 93.83 -20.74
N ALA A 34 -21.05 94.64 -19.81
CA ALA A 34 -21.20 94.28 -18.40
C ALA A 34 -22.21 93.13 -18.22
N ARG A 35 -23.36 93.19 -18.89
CA ARG A 35 -24.37 92.12 -18.88
C ARG A 35 -23.81 90.80 -19.43
N LEU A 36 -23.10 90.85 -20.56
CA LEU A 36 -22.45 89.68 -21.16
C LEU A 36 -21.37 89.07 -20.26
N LYS A 37 -20.59 89.91 -19.55
CA LYS A 37 -19.59 89.44 -18.59
C LYS A 37 -20.24 88.72 -17.41
N LEU A 38 -21.31 89.29 -16.84
CA LEU A 38 -22.04 88.70 -15.72
C LEU A 38 -22.68 87.36 -16.13
N GLU A 39 -23.32 87.30 -17.30
CA GLU A 39 -23.91 86.07 -17.83
C GLU A 39 -22.86 84.96 -18.05
N LYS A 40 -21.70 85.33 -18.61
CA LYS A 40 -20.58 84.40 -18.80
C LYS A 40 -20.00 83.89 -17.48
N GLU A 41 -19.94 84.74 -16.46
CA GLU A 41 -19.47 84.37 -15.12
C GLU A 41 -20.47 83.45 -14.42
N MET A 42 -21.76 83.75 -14.47
CA MET A 42 -22.82 82.88 -13.94
C MET A 42 -22.78 81.50 -14.60
N LEU A 43 -22.66 81.45 -15.94
CA LEU A 43 -22.56 80.18 -16.67
C LEU A 43 -21.30 79.40 -16.27
N ARG A 44 -20.16 80.09 -16.06
CA ARG A 44 -18.93 79.44 -15.57
C ARG A 44 -19.09 78.86 -14.18
N ASN A 45 -19.72 79.60 -13.27
CA ASN A 45 -19.94 79.14 -11.90
C ASN A 45 -20.88 77.94 -11.87
N GLN A 46 -21.97 77.97 -12.65
CA GLN A 46 -22.87 76.82 -12.80
C GLN A 46 -22.16 75.58 -13.34
N MET A 47 -21.35 75.73 -14.39
CA MET A 47 -20.57 74.61 -14.95
C MET A 47 -19.58 74.04 -13.92
N MET A 48 -18.93 74.88 -13.13
CA MET A 48 -17.99 74.46 -12.09
C MET A 48 -18.72 73.74 -10.93
N GLU A 49 -19.90 74.22 -10.54
CA GLU A 49 -20.73 73.56 -9.53
C GLU A 49 -21.23 72.18 -10.01
N GLU A 50 -21.66 72.06 -11.26
CA GLU A 50 -22.04 70.79 -11.85
C GLU A 50 -20.87 69.81 -11.95
N GLU A 51 -19.68 70.28 -12.37
CA GLU A 51 -18.48 69.45 -12.43
C GLU A 51 -18.07 68.97 -11.03
N ASN A 52 -18.10 69.86 -10.04
CA ASN A 52 -17.83 69.52 -8.65
C ASN A 52 -18.85 68.52 -8.09
N ARG A 53 -20.13 68.63 -8.44
CA ARG A 53 -21.16 67.66 -8.04
C ARG A 53 -20.88 66.29 -8.65
N ARG A 54 -20.65 66.22 -9.96
CA ARG A 54 -20.31 64.97 -10.66
C ARG A 54 -19.06 64.31 -10.10
N LYS A 55 -18.04 65.10 -9.78
CA LYS A 55 -16.80 64.60 -9.18
C LYS A 55 -17.04 63.99 -7.80
N ARG A 56 -17.88 64.61 -6.96
CA ARG A 56 -18.23 64.07 -5.63
C ARG A 56 -19.02 62.77 -5.74
N GLU A 57 -20.02 62.72 -6.62
CA GLU A 57 -20.79 61.50 -6.89
C GLU A 57 -19.88 60.35 -7.34
N LEU A 58 -18.97 60.62 -8.28
CA LEU A 58 -18.00 59.62 -8.75
C LEU A 58 -17.02 59.18 -7.64
N GLU A 59 -16.53 60.10 -6.82
CA GLU A 59 -15.66 59.76 -5.68
C GLU A 59 -16.37 58.89 -4.64
N GLU A 60 -17.65 59.15 -4.36
CA GLU A 60 -18.48 58.35 -3.46
C GLU A 60 -18.74 56.95 -4.03
N GLU A 61 -19.07 56.85 -5.32
CA GLU A 61 -19.23 55.56 -6.02
C GLU A 61 -17.93 54.74 -6.01
N LEU A 62 -16.79 55.37 -6.27
CA LEU A 62 -15.49 54.71 -6.24
C LEU A 62 -15.13 54.21 -4.83
N ARG A 63 -15.41 55.01 -3.80
CA ARG A 63 -15.21 54.60 -2.40
C ARG A 63 -16.11 53.42 -2.04
N TYR A 64 -17.38 53.48 -2.41
CA TYR A 64 -18.32 52.39 -2.17
C TYR A 64 -17.91 51.10 -2.89
N ALA A 65 -17.51 51.19 -4.16
CA ALA A 65 -17.01 50.07 -4.94
C ALA A 65 -15.70 49.49 -4.36
N ALA A 66 -14.81 50.33 -3.81
CA ALA A 66 -13.60 49.86 -3.13
C ALA A 66 -13.93 49.08 -1.85
N VAL A 67 -14.87 49.57 -1.03
CA VAL A 67 -15.33 48.87 0.18
C VAL A 67 -15.96 47.52 -0.17
N LEU A 68 -16.84 47.48 -1.18
CA LEU A 68 -17.46 46.23 -1.62
C LEU A 68 -16.43 45.21 -2.12
N ARG A 69 -15.44 45.65 -2.92
CA ARG A 69 -14.37 44.76 -3.39
C ARG A 69 -13.53 44.22 -2.23
N SER A 70 -13.11 45.09 -1.31
CA SER A 70 -12.33 44.67 -0.14
C SER A 70 -13.10 43.69 0.75
N ALA A 71 -14.39 43.92 0.97
CA ALA A 71 -15.24 43.01 1.75
C ALA A 71 -15.40 41.65 1.06
N LYS A 72 -15.57 41.63 -0.26
CA LYS A 72 -15.66 40.40 -1.05
C LYS A 72 -14.35 39.61 -1.03
N GLU A 73 -13.22 40.27 -1.28
CA GLU A 73 -11.88 39.65 -1.24
C GLU A 73 -11.56 39.09 0.15
N ALA A 74 -11.90 39.83 1.22
CA ALA A 74 -11.71 39.36 2.59
C ALA A 74 -12.56 38.11 2.90
N ARG A 75 -13.78 38.02 2.35
CA ARG A 75 -14.62 36.85 2.49
C ARG A 75 -14.07 35.66 1.69
N GLU A 76 -13.71 35.86 0.43
CA GLU A 76 -13.14 34.81 -0.42
C GLU A 76 -11.85 34.24 0.18
N LYS A 77 -10.98 35.11 0.72
CA LYS A 77 -9.75 34.68 1.40
C LYS A 77 -10.03 33.81 2.63
N ARG A 78 -11.04 34.17 3.44
CA ARG A 78 -11.44 33.35 4.60
C ARG A 78 -12.00 31.99 4.17
N GLU A 79 -12.85 31.96 3.16
CA GLU A 79 -13.41 30.71 2.62
C GLU A 79 -12.31 29.82 2.02
N GLU A 80 -11.31 30.39 1.33
CA GLU A 80 -10.18 29.64 0.80
C GLU A 80 -9.27 29.09 1.92
N GLU A 81 -8.99 29.87 2.96
CA GLU A 81 -8.24 29.42 4.12
C GLU A 81 -8.94 28.28 4.87
N GLU A 82 -10.27 28.34 5.03
CA GLU A 82 -11.07 27.26 5.61
C GLU A 82 -11.03 26.00 4.75
N ARG A 83 -11.21 26.14 3.42
CA ARG A 83 -11.09 25.01 2.48
C ARG A 83 -9.71 24.37 2.55
N ARG A 84 -8.64 25.18 2.64
CA ARG A 84 -7.27 24.69 2.77
C ARG A 84 -7.08 23.90 4.06
N LYS A 85 -7.56 24.41 5.19
CA LYS A 85 -7.51 23.71 6.49
C LYS A 85 -8.25 22.37 6.44
N VAL A 86 -9.46 22.34 5.88
CA VAL A 86 -10.23 21.09 5.73
C VAL A 86 -9.50 20.07 4.85
N LEU A 87 -8.88 20.51 3.75
CA LEU A 87 -8.12 19.63 2.87
C LEU A 87 -6.85 19.09 3.54
N GLU A 88 -6.14 19.93 4.29
CA GLU A 88 -4.96 19.52 5.06
C GLU A 88 -5.31 18.49 6.15
N GLU A 89 -6.38 18.71 6.91
CA GLU A 89 -6.84 17.76 7.92
C GLU A 89 -7.29 16.45 7.29
N ARG A 90 -8.02 16.48 6.17
CA ARG A 90 -8.35 15.26 5.41
C ARG A 90 -7.09 14.52 4.95
N ARG A 91 -6.06 15.23 4.48
CA ARG A 91 -4.79 14.62 4.06
C ARG A 91 -4.04 13.99 5.23
N LYS A 92 -4.06 14.60 6.42
CA LYS A 92 -3.45 14.03 7.64
C LYS A 92 -4.16 12.75 8.05
N VAL A 93 -5.49 12.77 8.14
CA VAL A 93 -6.29 11.60 8.51
C VAL A 93 -6.10 10.45 7.51
N ASP A 94 -6.09 10.74 6.20
CA ASP A 94 -5.88 9.70 5.18
C ASP A 94 -4.46 9.13 5.25
N ARG A 95 -3.44 9.97 5.47
CA ARG A 95 -2.05 9.51 5.67
C ARG A 95 -1.94 8.61 6.90
N GLU A 96 -2.54 9.00 8.02
CA GLU A 96 -2.53 8.21 9.25
C GLU A 96 -3.25 6.87 9.05
N ARG A 97 -4.42 6.88 8.40
CA ARG A 97 -5.16 5.66 8.08
C ARG A 97 -4.34 4.71 7.22
N ARG A 98 -3.66 5.21 6.19
CA ARG A 98 -2.78 4.40 5.33
C ARG A 98 -1.62 3.81 6.14
N LEU A 99 -0.95 4.61 6.95
CA LEU A 99 0.14 4.14 7.82
C LEU A 99 -0.33 3.04 8.78
N GLN A 100 -1.48 3.22 9.43
CA GLN A 100 -2.06 2.21 10.31
C GLN A 100 -2.43 0.93 9.55
N GLN A 101 -2.99 1.03 8.35
CA GLN A 101 -3.29 -0.13 7.51
C GLN A 101 -2.02 -0.87 7.08
N THR A 102 -0.98 -0.15 6.65
CA THR A 102 0.31 -0.74 6.29
C THR A 102 0.94 -1.44 7.49
N LYS A 103 0.92 -0.81 8.67
CA LYS A 103 1.47 -1.40 9.90
C LYS A 103 0.75 -2.70 10.27
N ARG A 104 -0.59 -2.70 10.27
CA ARG A 104 -1.39 -3.91 10.55
C ARG A 104 -1.13 -5.03 9.54
N LEU A 105 -0.98 -4.70 8.26
CA LEU A 105 -0.68 -5.69 7.22
C LEU A 105 0.72 -6.28 7.41
N GLN A 106 1.70 -5.47 7.81
CA GLN A 106 3.04 -5.94 8.10
C GLN A 106 3.07 -6.83 9.34
N GLU A 107 2.46 -6.40 10.45
CA GLU A 107 2.31 -7.21 11.67
C GLU A 107 1.64 -8.55 11.38
N TRP A 108 0.60 -8.58 10.54
CA TRP A 108 -0.07 -9.82 10.13
C TRP A 108 0.84 -10.74 9.29
N ARG A 109 1.67 -10.18 8.40
CA ARG A 109 2.64 -10.95 7.62
C ARG A 109 3.72 -11.55 8.50
N ASP A 110 4.25 -10.76 9.43
CA ASP A 110 5.31 -11.19 10.34
C ASP A 110 4.80 -12.28 11.29
N GLU A 111 3.59 -12.13 11.84
CA GLU A 111 2.95 -13.14 12.68
C GLU A 111 2.72 -14.45 11.91
N ARG A 112 2.25 -14.36 10.66
CA ARG A 112 2.03 -15.55 9.82
C ARG A 112 3.35 -16.23 9.44
N ALA A 113 4.41 -15.46 9.18
CA ALA A 113 5.74 -16.00 8.92
C ALA A 113 6.29 -16.72 10.16
N LYS A 114 6.16 -16.11 11.34
CA LYS A 114 6.58 -16.71 12.61
C LYS A 114 5.81 -17.99 12.93
N GLN A 115 4.50 -18.02 12.70
CA GLN A 115 3.70 -19.24 12.87
C GLN A 115 4.13 -20.36 11.92
N ALA A 116 4.44 -20.03 10.66
CA ALA A 116 4.94 -21.01 9.71
C ALA A 116 6.32 -21.56 10.14
N GLU A 117 7.22 -20.69 10.59
CA GLU A 117 8.53 -21.07 11.10
C GLU A 117 8.42 -21.94 12.36
N ASP A 118 7.56 -21.58 13.31
CA ASP A 118 7.32 -22.36 14.52
C ASP A 118 6.75 -23.75 14.21
N VAL A 119 5.87 -23.88 13.20
CA VAL A 119 5.35 -25.18 12.75
C VAL A 119 6.47 -26.03 12.15
N VAL A 120 7.34 -25.45 11.32
CA VAL A 120 8.48 -26.17 10.74
C VAL A 120 9.46 -26.58 11.85
N ARG A 121 9.79 -25.68 12.77
CA ARG A 121 10.69 -25.96 13.91
C ARG A 121 10.17 -27.10 14.76
N ARG A 122 8.89 -27.05 15.18
CA ARG A 122 8.26 -28.13 15.96
C ARG A 122 8.25 -29.46 15.22
N LYS A 123 8.03 -29.45 13.89
CA LYS A 123 8.11 -30.67 13.08
C LYS A 123 9.52 -31.25 13.07
N VAL A 124 10.55 -30.42 12.97
CA VAL A 124 11.95 -30.87 13.00
C VAL A 124 12.32 -31.40 14.39
N GLU A 125 11.97 -30.67 15.46
CA GLU A 125 12.21 -31.10 16.85
C GLU A 125 11.51 -32.43 17.16
N MET A 126 10.24 -32.59 16.75
CA MET A 126 9.51 -33.84 16.92
C MET A 126 10.16 -35.00 16.16
N ARG A 127 10.64 -34.77 14.93
CA ARG A 127 11.37 -35.80 14.16
C ARG A 127 12.65 -36.21 14.86
N GLN A 128 13.43 -35.24 15.35
CA GLN A 128 14.66 -35.51 16.09
C GLN A 128 14.37 -36.34 17.34
N HIS A 129 13.34 -35.97 18.11
CA HIS A 129 12.92 -36.71 19.29
C HIS A 129 12.53 -38.17 18.97
N ILE A 130 11.71 -38.39 17.93
CA ILE A 130 11.31 -39.74 17.51
C ILE A 130 12.53 -40.57 17.08
N GLN A 131 13.46 -39.98 16.33
CA GLN A 131 14.67 -40.66 15.89
C GLN A 131 15.59 -41.00 17.07
N GLU A 132 15.73 -40.09 18.03
CA GLU A 132 16.46 -40.33 19.28
C GLU A 132 15.80 -41.42 20.13
N GLU A 133 14.47 -41.40 20.28
CA GLU A 133 13.75 -42.46 20.97
C GLU A 133 13.99 -43.82 20.33
N ARG A 134 13.90 -43.93 18.99
CA ARG A 134 14.19 -45.19 18.27
C ARG A 134 15.63 -45.67 18.46
N ARG A 135 16.60 -44.75 18.50
CA ARG A 135 18.01 -45.07 18.81
C ARG A 135 18.19 -45.56 20.25
N SER A 136 17.47 -44.96 21.20
CA SER A 136 17.57 -45.27 22.63
C SER A 136 16.71 -46.45 23.08
N ARG A 137 15.72 -46.86 22.28
CA ARG A 137 14.75 -47.89 22.66
C ARG A 137 15.50 -49.19 22.95
N PRO A 138 15.38 -49.78 24.15
CA PRO A 138 15.98 -51.07 24.41
C PRO A 138 15.26 -52.10 23.54
N VAL A 139 15.87 -52.51 22.43
CA VAL A 139 15.43 -53.69 21.70
C VAL A 139 15.52 -54.83 22.70
N LEU A 140 14.36 -55.42 23.03
CA LEU A 140 14.25 -56.53 23.97
C LEU A 140 15.20 -57.65 23.54
N ARG A 141 16.39 -57.70 24.16
CA ARG A 141 17.35 -58.81 24.12
C ARG A 141 16.82 -60.00 24.91
N ASN A 142 15.60 -60.46 24.64
CA ASN A 142 14.99 -61.56 25.37
C ASN A 142 14.54 -62.66 24.40
N MET A 143 15.52 -63.41 23.91
CA MET A 143 15.34 -64.82 23.57
C MET A 143 16.46 -65.57 24.29
N ALA A 144 16.08 -66.40 25.26
CA ALA A 144 16.99 -67.26 25.99
C ALA A 144 17.79 -68.13 24.97
N GLY A 145 19.09 -67.90 24.88
CA GLY A 145 20.00 -68.68 24.04
C GLY A 145 20.67 -67.90 22.91
N GLY A 146 21.56 -66.97 23.25
CA GLY A 146 22.82 -66.79 22.50
C GLY A 146 22.80 -66.26 21.05
N GLN A 147 21.69 -65.73 20.52
CA GLN A 147 21.71 -65.02 19.24
C GLN A 147 21.04 -63.64 19.32
N HIS A 148 21.86 -62.63 19.02
CA HIS A 148 21.54 -61.21 19.06
C HIS A 148 20.57 -60.78 17.96
N ASP A 149 19.61 -59.94 18.35
CA ASP A 149 18.70 -59.11 17.56
C ASP A 149 17.83 -59.88 16.55
N CYS A 150 16.62 -60.28 16.98
CA CYS A 150 15.66 -61.01 16.14
C CYS A 150 14.35 -60.22 15.90
N PHE A 151 14.01 -60.00 14.64
CA PHE A 151 12.64 -59.73 14.19
C PHE A 151 12.23 -60.86 13.26
N ASP A 152 11.04 -61.41 13.47
CA ASP A 152 10.41 -62.43 12.62
C ASP A 152 8.98 -62.00 12.35
N GLY A 153 8.63 -61.71 11.09
CA GLY A 153 7.30 -61.18 10.76
C GLY A 153 7.02 -61.12 9.27
N TRP A 154 5.77 -60.89 8.90
CA TRP A 154 5.40 -60.67 7.51
C TRP A 154 5.59 -59.22 7.12
N VAL A 155 6.22 -58.99 5.97
CA VAL A 155 6.43 -57.66 5.41
C VAL A 155 6.03 -57.69 3.95
N THR A 156 5.33 -56.66 3.50
CA THR A 156 5.11 -56.47 2.07
C THR A 156 6.16 -55.50 1.55
N ILE A 157 6.92 -55.94 0.55
CA ILE A 157 8.08 -55.23 0.04
C ILE A 157 7.97 -54.97 -1.46
N GLN A 158 8.41 -53.79 -1.87
CA GLN A 158 8.71 -53.41 -3.23
C GLN A 158 10.20 -53.11 -3.33
N ILE A 159 10.90 -53.89 -4.15
CA ILE A 159 12.34 -53.74 -4.40
C ILE A 159 12.55 -52.71 -5.52
N HIS A 160 13.66 -51.99 -5.45
CA HIS A 160 14.10 -51.04 -6.48
C HIS A 160 13.95 -51.62 -7.91
N GLY A 161 13.32 -50.84 -8.80
CA GLY A 161 13.06 -51.24 -10.19
C GLY A 161 11.91 -52.23 -10.40
N SER A 162 11.28 -52.74 -9.34
CA SER A 162 10.05 -53.54 -9.42
C SER A 162 8.84 -52.66 -9.14
N VAL A 163 7.82 -52.73 -10.00
CA VAL A 163 6.49 -52.12 -9.75
C VAL A 163 5.58 -52.99 -8.89
N THR A 164 6.01 -54.21 -8.57
CA THR A 164 5.20 -55.20 -7.85
C THR A 164 5.53 -55.23 -6.37
N TRP A 165 4.48 -55.13 -5.54
CA TRP A 165 4.53 -55.40 -4.11
C TRP A 165 4.45 -56.90 -3.86
N ARG A 166 5.34 -57.42 -3.01
CA ARG A 166 5.45 -58.86 -2.73
C ARG A 166 5.43 -59.08 -1.22
N ARG A 167 4.52 -59.92 -0.76
CA ARG A 167 4.49 -60.35 0.64
C ARG A 167 5.59 -61.39 0.89
N ARG A 168 6.43 -61.15 1.88
CA ARG A 168 7.59 -61.97 2.25
C ARG A 168 7.64 -62.14 3.76
N PHE A 169 8.08 -63.32 4.19
CA PHE A 169 8.40 -63.53 5.58
C PHE A 169 9.81 -62.98 5.83
N CYS A 170 9.91 -61.95 6.67
CA CYS A 170 11.15 -61.24 6.96
C CYS A 170 11.73 -61.74 8.29
N ARG A 171 13.03 -62.04 8.28
CA ARG A 171 13.81 -62.36 9.47
C ARG A 171 15.04 -61.46 9.55
N VAL A 172 15.12 -60.64 10.57
CA VAL A 172 16.33 -59.90 10.92
C VAL A 172 17.10 -60.72 11.93
N GLN A 173 18.33 -61.13 11.60
CA GLN A 173 19.18 -61.88 12.52
C GLN A 173 20.65 -61.76 12.13
N GLY A 174 21.52 -61.49 13.11
CA GLY A 174 22.97 -61.45 12.90
C GLY A 174 23.39 -60.35 11.92
N GLY A 175 22.75 -59.18 11.98
CA GLY A 175 23.05 -58.02 11.13
C GLY A 175 22.55 -58.13 9.68
N HIS A 176 21.73 -59.14 9.37
CA HIS A 176 21.18 -59.36 8.03
C HIS A 176 19.66 -59.40 8.10
N MET A 177 19.01 -58.74 7.14
CA MET A 177 17.58 -58.86 6.88
C MET A 177 17.38 -59.89 5.76
N ARG A 178 16.76 -61.02 6.07
CA ARG A 178 16.52 -62.12 5.13
C ARG A 178 15.04 -62.19 4.78
N LEU A 179 14.74 -62.31 3.49
CA LEU A 179 13.38 -62.36 2.97
C LEU A 179 13.10 -63.76 2.42
N PHE A 180 12.08 -64.40 2.95
CA PHE A 180 11.65 -65.75 2.58
C PHE A 180 10.31 -65.71 1.86
N LYS A 181 10.04 -66.74 1.05
CA LYS A 181 8.73 -66.90 0.41
C LYS A 181 7.62 -67.17 1.44
N ASP A 182 7.92 -68.01 2.42
CA ASP A 182 7.05 -68.35 3.55
C ASP A 182 7.88 -68.70 4.80
N THR A 183 7.22 -69.07 5.89
CA THR A 183 7.83 -69.42 7.18
C THR A 183 8.56 -70.77 7.19
N ARG A 184 8.35 -71.62 6.18
CA ARG A 184 8.89 -73.00 6.11
C ARG A 184 10.12 -73.08 5.21
N CYS A 185 10.36 -72.07 4.38
CA CYS A 185 11.52 -71.97 3.52
C CYS A 185 12.81 -71.83 4.35
N THR A 186 13.79 -72.68 4.07
CA THR A 186 15.13 -72.60 4.68
C THR A 186 16.08 -71.70 3.89
N GLN A 187 15.85 -71.54 2.58
CA GLN A 187 16.64 -70.67 1.72
C GLN A 187 15.95 -69.30 1.59
N PRO A 188 16.66 -68.19 1.89
CA PRO A 188 16.14 -66.85 1.65
C PRO A 188 16.10 -66.56 0.14
N LEU A 189 15.05 -65.87 -0.29
CA LEU A 189 14.95 -65.33 -1.65
C LEU A 189 15.85 -64.12 -1.84
N ASP A 190 16.02 -63.33 -0.79
CA ASP A 190 16.89 -62.16 -0.77
C ASP A 190 17.51 -61.99 0.62
N THR A 191 18.72 -61.45 0.67
CA THR A 191 19.46 -61.18 1.91
C THR A 191 20.13 -59.82 1.81
N VAL A 192 19.66 -58.89 2.64
CA VAL A 192 20.15 -57.53 2.69
C VAL A 192 21.02 -57.36 3.94
N PRO A 193 22.32 -57.02 3.80
CA PRO A 193 23.15 -56.67 4.94
C PRO A 193 22.67 -55.34 5.53
N ILE A 194 22.31 -55.30 6.81
CA ILE A 194 21.72 -54.10 7.43
C ILE A 194 22.76 -52.97 7.50
N SER A 195 24.05 -53.29 7.56
CA SER A 195 25.14 -52.32 7.45
C SER A 195 25.21 -51.57 6.12
N SER A 196 24.51 -52.05 5.07
CA SER A 196 24.39 -51.33 3.80
C SER A 196 23.28 -50.27 3.81
N VAL A 197 22.40 -50.26 4.81
CA VAL A 197 21.32 -49.27 4.93
C VAL A 197 21.94 -47.93 5.32
N GLN A 198 21.77 -46.93 4.45
CA GLN A 198 22.25 -45.56 4.69
C GLN A 198 21.18 -44.67 5.31
N LYS A 199 19.91 -44.90 4.98
CA LYS A 199 18.78 -44.11 5.49
C LYS A 199 17.55 -44.97 5.66
N VAL A 200 16.79 -44.68 6.70
CA VAL A 200 15.43 -45.16 6.89
C VAL A 200 14.52 -43.94 6.74
N LYS A 201 13.50 -44.03 5.88
CA LYS A 201 12.57 -42.95 5.59
C LYS A 201 11.14 -43.40 5.84
N GLU A 202 10.29 -42.46 6.22
CA GLU A 202 8.84 -42.65 6.28
C GLU A 202 8.12 -41.79 5.25
N CYS A 203 6.82 -41.99 5.10
CA CYS A 203 5.97 -41.11 4.29
C CYS A 203 6.14 -39.64 4.70
N SER A 204 6.31 -39.35 6.00
CA SER A 204 6.57 -38.00 6.52
C SER A 204 7.90 -37.38 6.06
N ASP A 205 8.82 -38.17 5.50
CA ASP A 205 10.11 -37.74 4.96
C ASP A 205 10.08 -37.41 3.46
N GLY A 206 8.87 -37.25 2.89
CA GLY A 206 8.71 -36.88 1.49
C GLY A 206 8.77 -38.07 0.52
N CYS A 207 8.56 -39.29 1.03
CA CYS A 207 8.39 -40.47 0.20
C CYS A 207 6.94 -40.54 -0.31
N GLU A 208 6.66 -39.85 -1.42
CA GLU A 208 5.34 -39.83 -2.08
C GLU A 208 4.85 -41.24 -2.45
N GLU A 209 5.76 -42.16 -2.79
CA GLU A 209 5.45 -43.56 -3.11
C GLU A 209 4.82 -44.34 -1.94
N LEU A 210 4.99 -43.86 -0.71
CA LEU A 210 4.45 -44.46 0.50
C LEU A 210 3.15 -43.79 0.96
N GLU A 211 2.70 -42.75 0.26
CA GLU A 211 1.49 -42.02 0.62
C GLU A 211 0.25 -42.92 0.49
N GLY A 212 -0.55 -42.97 1.55
CA GLY A 212 -1.73 -43.83 1.63
C GLY A 212 -1.47 -45.29 2.03
N LEU A 213 -0.20 -45.71 2.19
CA LEU A 213 0.13 -47.03 2.72
C LEU A 213 0.35 -46.95 4.25
N PRO A 214 -0.50 -47.58 5.07
CA PRO A 214 -0.32 -47.59 6.52
C PRO A 214 0.94 -48.39 6.90
N PHE A 215 1.59 -47.97 7.98
CA PHE A 215 2.78 -48.63 8.54
C PHE A 215 3.90 -48.87 7.51
N SER A 216 4.02 -47.94 6.56
CA SER A 216 5.04 -47.97 5.53
C SER A 216 6.31 -47.23 5.94
N PHE A 217 7.43 -47.68 5.37
CA PHE A 217 8.74 -47.05 5.46
C PHE A 217 9.60 -47.50 4.28
N ALA A 218 10.67 -46.76 3.97
CA ALA A 218 11.62 -47.08 2.93
C ALA A 218 13.05 -47.15 3.48
N LEU A 219 13.88 -47.96 2.85
CA LEU A 219 15.30 -48.12 3.14
C LEU A 219 16.09 -47.68 1.90
N ASP A 220 17.01 -46.74 2.06
CA ASP A 220 18.02 -46.44 1.05
C ASP A 220 19.28 -47.27 1.37
N LEU A 221 19.74 -48.05 0.40
CA LEU A 221 20.93 -48.86 0.49
C LEU A 221 22.14 -48.14 -0.13
N SER A 222 23.34 -48.55 0.26
CA SER A 222 24.61 -47.94 -0.18
C SER A 222 24.95 -48.16 -1.65
N ASP A 223 24.31 -49.13 -2.29
CA ASP A 223 24.42 -49.42 -3.73
C ASP A 223 23.49 -48.52 -4.59
N GLY A 224 22.72 -47.63 -3.95
CA GLY A 224 21.74 -46.76 -4.61
C GLY A 224 20.36 -47.40 -4.78
N SER A 225 20.18 -48.66 -4.37
CA SER A 225 18.88 -49.33 -4.38
C SER A 225 18.00 -48.82 -3.23
N SER A 226 16.69 -48.74 -3.48
CA SER A 226 15.67 -48.40 -2.47
C SER A 226 14.69 -49.54 -2.26
N TYR A 227 14.36 -49.82 -1.00
CA TYR A 227 13.42 -50.87 -0.62
C TYR A 227 12.24 -50.21 0.09
N SER A 228 11.06 -50.27 -0.51
CA SER A 228 9.81 -49.76 0.08
C SER A 228 9.08 -50.91 0.77
N MET A 229 8.66 -50.72 2.01
CA MET A 229 8.11 -51.77 2.86
C MET A 229 6.89 -51.28 3.63
N PHE A 230 5.97 -52.18 3.95
CA PHE A 230 4.96 -51.96 5.00
C PHE A 230 4.67 -53.25 5.78
N THR A 231 4.32 -53.08 7.06
CA THR A 231 3.95 -54.17 7.98
C THR A 231 2.43 -54.18 8.20
N ASP A 232 1.93 -55.21 8.88
CA ASP A 232 0.49 -55.33 9.14
C ASP A 232 0.03 -54.43 10.30
N CYS A 233 0.94 -54.10 11.24
CA CYS A 233 0.66 -53.18 12.35
C CYS A 233 1.83 -52.22 12.65
N GLU A 234 1.54 -51.20 13.46
CA GLU A 234 2.49 -50.15 13.85
C GLU A 234 3.62 -50.70 14.73
N GLU A 235 3.31 -51.62 15.64
CA GLU A 235 4.29 -52.21 16.55
C GLU A 235 5.39 -52.97 15.80
N GLU A 236 5.01 -53.72 14.76
CA GLU A 236 5.95 -54.45 13.90
C GLU A 236 6.83 -53.49 13.08
N LYS A 237 6.26 -52.41 12.53
CA LYS A 237 7.02 -51.36 11.83
C LYS A 237 8.05 -50.76 12.77
N GLU A 238 7.61 -50.29 13.95
CA GLU A 238 8.49 -49.62 14.90
C GLU A 238 9.60 -50.54 15.40
N LEU A 239 9.29 -51.81 15.65
CA LEU A 239 10.30 -52.80 16.04
C LEU A 239 11.33 -53.02 14.93
N LEU A 240 10.88 -53.26 13.70
CA LEU A 240 11.74 -53.52 12.55
C LEU A 240 12.61 -52.30 12.22
N MET A 241 12.04 -51.09 12.20
CA MET A 241 12.78 -49.85 11.99
C MET A 241 13.80 -49.59 13.09
N SER A 242 13.43 -49.76 14.36
CA SER A 242 14.35 -49.58 15.49
C SER A 242 15.55 -50.54 15.40
N LEU A 243 15.29 -51.80 15.07
CA LEU A 243 16.34 -52.80 14.86
C LEU A 243 17.29 -52.40 13.72
N ILE A 244 16.76 -51.98 12.58
CA ILE A 244 17.57 -51.54 11.43
C ILE A 244 18.42 -50.33 11.82
N ILE A 245 17.82 -49.30 12.42
CA ILE A 245 18.53 -48.07 12.83
C ILE A 245 19.66 -48.39 13.81
N GLN A 246 19.42 -49.25 14.80
CA GLN A 246 20.42 -49.60 15.80
C GLN A 246 21.56 -50.45 15.21
N ILE A 247 21.24 -51.46 14.40
CA ILE A 247 22.24 -52.35 13.77
C ILE A 247 23.08 -51.58 12.75
N ALA A 248 22.44 -50.74 11.93
CA ALA A 248 23.11 -49.90 10.93
C ALA A 248 23.85 -48.69 11.54
N LYS A 249 23.62 -48.39 12.82
CA LYS A 249 24.17 -47.23 13.55
C LYS A 249 23.80 -45.89 12.90
N LEU A 250 22.54 -45.78 12.49
CA LEU A 250 21.96 -44.61 11.82
C LEU A 250 21.46 -43.55 12.78
#